data_AF-A0A7S2EII0-F1
#
_entry.id   AF-A0A7S2EII0-F1
#
_cell.length_a   1.000
_cell.length_b   1.000
_cell.length_c   1.000
_cell.angle_alpha   90.00
_cell.angle_beta   90.00
_cell.angle_gamma   90.00
#
_symmetry.space_group_name_H-M   'P 1'
#
loop_
_entity.id
_entity.type
_entity.pdbx_description
1 polymer ?
#
loop_
_entity_poly.entity_id
_entity_poly.type
_entity_poly.pdbx_seq_one_letter_code
_entity_poly.pdbx_strand_id
1 'polypeptide(L)'
;DEVLAAVAAGLGRMVEGVGGREWAHSLLPPLEVLLTVEESTVRDAASASARIVSDALPDEAFDTRYAPMVSRLGGKEWFTARTSACSLIASGYRRLGTQKLRDEHVALFAELCRDDAPMVRRVAAQHLGELLGAVAEK
;
A
#
# COMPACT_ATOMS: atom_id res chain seq x y z
N ASP A 1 14.59 2.96 15.66
CA ASP A 1 14.19 3.32 14.29
C ASP A 1 14.91 2.54 13.20
N GLU A 2 16.25 2.51 13.19
CA GLU A 2 17.03 1.70 12.22
C GLU A 2 16.65 0.20 12.24
N VAL A 3 16.41 -0.36 13.43
CA VAL A 3 15.97 -1.76 13.59
C VAL A 3 14.60 -1.98 12.93
N LEU A 4 13.65 -1.07 13.09
CA LEU A 4 12.32 -1.21 12.49
C LEU A 4 12.36 -1.09 10.97
N ALA A 5 13.20 -0.19 10.44
CA ALA A 5 13.40 -0.06 9.00
C ALA A 5 14.06 -1.33 8.42
N ALA A 6 15.03 -1.92 9.14
CA ALA A 6 15.64 -3.19 8.76
C ALA A 6 14.64 -4.36 8.80
N VAL A 7 13.78 -4.40 9.82
CA VAL A 7 12.68 -5.39 9.92
C VAL A 7 11.72 -5.22 8.74
N ALA A 8 11.27 -3.99 8.46
CA ALA A 8 10.37 -3.69 7.36
C ALA A 8 10.95 -4.19 6.02
N ALA A 9 12.19 -3.81 5.72
CA ALA A 9 12.91 -4.27 4.52
C ALA A 9 13.10 -5.80 4.49
N GLY A 10 13.29 -6.42 5.66
CA GLY A 10 13.41 -7.88 5.81
C GLY A 10 12.15 -8.61 5.36
N LEU A 11 10.96 -8.12 5.73
CA LEU A 11 9.69 -8.75 5.39
C LEU A 11 9.49 -8.87 3.87
N GLY A 12 9.92 -7.89 3.08
CA GLY A 12 9.85 -7.97 1.62
C GLY A 12 10.64 -9.15 1.02
N ARG A 13 11.69 -9.62 1.70
CA ARG A 13 12.51 -10.77 1.27
C ARG A 13 12.02 -12.11 1.81
N MET A 14 10.93 -12.13 2.57
CA MET A 14 10.45 -13.34 3.26
C MET A 14 9.39 -14.13 2.50
N VAL A 15 9.06 -13.77 1.25
CA VAL A 15 8.07 -14.50 0.43
C VAL A 15 8.36 -16.00 0.39
N GLU A 16 9.59 -16.40 0.06
CA GLU A 16 9.98 -17.82 0.07
C GLU A 16 10.02 -18.40 1.50
N GLY A 17 10.43 -17.59 2.47
CA GLY A 17 10.53 -17.98 3.88
C GLY A 17 9.19 -18.28 4.56
N VAL A 18 8.08 -17.74 4.05
CA VAL A 18 6.72 -18.04 4.54
C VAL A 18 6.04 -19.18 3.80
N GLY A 19 6.70 -19.82 2.84
CA GLY A 19 6.13 -20.91 2.03
C GLY A 19 5.73 -20.49 0.60
N GLY A 20 6.31 -19.40 0.09
CA GLY A 20 6.13 -18.95 -1.29
C GLY A 20 4.89 -18.08 -1.50
N ARG A 21 4.54 -17.86 -2.78
CA ARG A 21 3.46 -16.96 -3.22
C ARG A 21 2.12 -17.20 -2.54
N GLU A 22 1.74 -18.47 -2.35
CA GLU A 22 0.48 -18.85 -1.70
C GLU A 22 0.36 -18.31 -0.26
N TRP A 23 1.48 -18.20 0.46
CA TRP A 23 1.54 -17.76 1.85
C TRP A 23 2.04 -16.34 2.03
N ALA A 24 2.43 -15.65 0.95
CA ALA A 24 2.95 -14.28 0.98
C ALA A 24 1.98 -13.29 1.66
N HIS A 25 0.67 -13.55 1.60
CA HIS A 25 -0.36 -12.73 2.26
C HIS A 25 -0.19 -12.63 3.79
N SER A 26 0.48 -13.61 4.42
CA SER A 26 0.78 -13.61 5.85
C SER A 26 1.75 -12.48 6.27
N LEU A 27 2.48 -11.89 5.31
CA LEU A 27 3.39 -10.77 5.54
C LEU A 27 2.67 -9.41 5.56
N LEU A 28 1.43 -9.34 5.06
CA LEU A 28 0.68 -8.08 4.98
C LEU A 28 0.32 -7.49 6.36
N PRO A 29 -0.15 -8.26 7.36
CA PRO A 29 -0.48 -7.70 8.68
C PRO A 29 0.70 -7.00 9.40
N PRO A 30 1.92 -7.59 9.52
CA PRO A 30 3.03 -6.87 10.12
C PRO A 30 3.48 -5.66 9.28
N LEU A 31 3.39 -5.73 7.95
CA LEU A 31 3.64 -4.58 7.08
C LEU A 31 2.62 -3.46 7.31
N GLU A 32 1.34 -3.78 7.46
CA GLU A 32 0.28 -2.80 7.74
C GLU A 32 0.55 -2.02 9.03
N VAL A 33 1.08 -2.67 10.07
CA VAL A 33 1.50 -2.00 11.31
C VAL A 33 2.67 -1.05 11.07
N LEU A 34 3.68 -1.51 10.33
CA LEU A 34 4.88 -0.71 10.04
C LEU A 34 4.56 0.50 9.14
N LEU A 35 3.58 0.37 8.26
CA LEU A 35 3.06 1.45 7.40
C LEU A 35 2.38 2.58 8.19
N THR A 36 2.07 2.38 9.48
CA THR A 36 1.48 3.43 10.34
C THR A 36 2.48 4.14 11.24
N VAL A 37 3.74 3.65 11.32
CA VAL A 37 4.78 4.21 12.21
C VAL A 37 5.11 5.66 11.84
N GLU A 38 5.42 6.51 12.81
CA GLU A 38 5.70 7.94 12.61
C GLU A 38 7.01 8.22 11.87
N GLU A 39 7.99 7.35 12.01
CA GLU A 39 9.28 7.44 11.34
C GLU A 39 9.13 7.16 9.83
N SER A 40 9.47 8.14 8.98
CA SER A 40 9.30 8.02 7.53
C SER A 40 10.18 6.93 6.92
N THR A 41 11.42 6.76 7.41
CA THR A 41 12.32 5.74 6.88
C THR A 41 11.79 4.32 7.08
N VAL A 42 11.08 4.08 8.18
CA VAL A 42 10.38 2.81 8.44
C VAL A 42 9.22 2.63 7.47
N ARG A 43 8.40 3.67 7.26
CA ARG A 43 7.27 3.60 6.31
C ARG A 43 7.72 3.39 4.88
N ASP A 44 8.78 4.07 4.44
CA ASP A 44 9.31 3.93 3.08
C ASP A 44 9.79 2.48 2.82
N ALA A 45 10.51 1.90 3.79
CA ALA A 45 10.93 0.49 3.73
C ALA A 45 9.74 -0.48 3.76
N ALA A 46 8.70 -0.18 4.55
CA ALA A 46 7.48 -0.98 4.61
C ALA A 46 6.68 -0.90 3.30
N SER A 47 6.56 0.28 2.68
CA SER A 47 5.89 0.48 1.39
C SER A 47 6.61 -0.27 0.28
N ALA A 48 7.94 -0.18 0.23
CA ALA A 48 8.74 -0.94 -0.72
C ALA A 48 8.55 -2.46 -0.56
N SER A 49 8.52 -2.93 0.69
CA SER A 49 8.29 -4.36 0.99
C SER A 49 6.88 -4.81 0.70
N ALA A 50 5.87 -3.97 0.97
CA ALA A 50 4.47 -4.24 0.62
C ALA A 50 4.29 -4.36 -0.89
N ARG A 51 5.03 -3.58 -1.70
CA ARG A 51 5.04 -3.72 -3.16
C ARG A 51 5.65 -5.05 -3.62
N ILE A 52 6.78 -5.45 -3.05
CA ILE A 52 7.41 -6.75 -3.36
C ILE A 52 6.46 -7.90 -3.01
N VAL A 53 5.89 -7.86 -1.80
CA VAL A 53 4.92 -8.87 -1.36
C VAL A 53 3.70 -8.85 -2.26
N SER A 54 3.18 -7.68 -2.61
CA SER A 54 2.00 -7.57 -3.44
C SER A 54 2.25 -8.22 -4.80
N ASP A 55 3.35 -7.92 -5.50
CA ASP A 55 3.80 -8.54 -6.76
C ASP A 55 3.90 -10.08 -6.70
N ALA A 56 4.21 -10.62 -5.52
CA ALA A 56 4.25 -12.07 -5.27
C ALA A 56 2.87 -12.69 -5.01
N LEU A 57 1.84 -11.94 -4.65
CA LEU A 57 0.52 -12.50 -4.36
C LEU A 57 -0.14 -13.11 -5.61
N PRO A 58 -0.87 -14.23 -5.47
CA PRO A 58 -1.93 -14.62 -6.40
C PRO A 58 -3.00 -13.52 -6.50
N ASP A 59 -3.67 -13.41 -7.63
CA ASP A 59 -4.63 -12.32 -7.88
C ASP A 59 -5.80 -12.33 -6.89
N GLU A 60 -6.30 -13.52 -6.51
CA GLU A 60 -7.32 -13.65 -5.48
C GLU A 60 -6.85 -13.08 -4.13
N ALA A 61 -5.61 -13.37 -3.72
CA ALA A 61 -5.05 -12.86 -2.48
C ALA A 61 -4.76 -11.35 -2.57
N PHE A 62 -4.41 -10.84 -3.73
CA PHE A 62 -4.25 -9.41 -3.96
C PHE A 62 -5.58 -8.68 -3.71
N ASP A 63 -6.66 -9.12 -4.37
CA ASP A 63 -7.98 -8.51 -4.26
C ASP A 63 -8.61 -8.70 -2.86
N THR A 64 -8.39 -9.84 -2.21
CA THR A 64 -9.03 -10.16 -0.92
C THR A 64 -8.21 -9.75 0.31
N ARG A 65 -6.89 -9.54 0.17
CA ARG A 65 -6.00 -9.23 1.31
C ARG A 65 -5.27 -7.89 1.16
N TYR A 66 -4.61 -7.66 0.02
CA TYR A 66 -3.86 -6.43 -0.21
C TYR A 66 -4.79 -5.23 -0.39
N ALA A 67 -5.77 -5.33 -1.28
CA ALA A 67 -6.70 -4.22 -1.54
C ALA A 67 -7.45 -3.75 -0.27
N PRO A 68 -8.02 -4.65 0.58
CA PRO A 68 -8.63 -4.23 1.84
C PRO A 68 -7.65 -3.63 2.85
N MET A 69 -6.37 -4.06 2.85
CA MET A 69 -5.33 -3.45 3.69
C MET A 69 -5.09 -1.99 3.30
N VAL A 70 -4.99 -1.72 2.00
CA VAL A 70 -4.82 -0.36 1.48
C VAL A 70 -6.03 0.51 1.82
N SER A 71 -7.25 -0.01 1.66
CA SER A 71 -8.47 0.71 2.06
C SER A 71 -8.50 1.04 3.55
N ARG A 72 -8.10 0.09 4.41
CA ARG A 72 -7.99 0.34 5.86
C ARG A 72 -7.00 1.45 6.17
N LEU A 73 -5.81 1.43 5.55
CA LEU A 73 -4.80 2.48 5.74
C LEU A 73 -5.31 3.87 5.36
N GLY A 74 -6.01 3.98 4.23
CA GLY A 74 -6.58 5.24 3.75
C GLY A 74 -7.69 5.79 4.66
N GLY A 75 -8.41 4.93 5.38
CA GLY A 75 -9.45 5.31 6.33
C GLY A 75 -8.99 5.53 7.78
N LYS A 76 -7.70 5.35 8.11
CA LYS A 76 -7.22 5.54 9.49
C LYS A 76 -7.20 7.00 9.90
N GLU A 77 -7.39 7.24 11.20
CA GLU A 77 -7.35 8.58 11.82
C GLU A 77 -5.97 9.26 11.69
N TRP A 78 -4.89 8.49 11.72
CA TRP A 78 -3.53 9.01 11.66
C TRP A 78 -3.07 9.26 10.23
N PHE A 79 -2.55 10.47 9.97
CA PHE A 79 -2.13 10.88 8.64
C PHE A 79 -0.98 10.02 8.08
N THR A 80 -0.14 9.44 8.94
CA THR A 80 0.98 8.56 8.53
C THR A 80 0.48 7.35 7.75
N ALA A 81 -0.57 6.69 8.23
CA ALA A 81 -1.22 5.58 7.53
C ALA A 81 -1.82 6.01 6.18
N ARG A 82 -2.46 7.18 6.15
CA ARG A 82 -3.07 7.73 4.94
C ARG A 82 -2.02 8.13 3.89
N THR A 83 -0.86 8.65 4.32
CA THR A 83 0.27 8.89 3.41
C THR A 83 0.79 7.59 2.78
N SER A 84 0.89 6.51 3.55
CA SER A 84 1.26 5.18 3.03
C SER A 84 0.26 4.67 2.00
N ALA A 85 -1.05 4.83 2.28
CA ALA A 85 -2.12 4.45 1.36
C ALA A 85 -1.99 5.12 -0.02
N CYS A 86 -1.63 6.41 -0.08
CA CYS A 86 -1.42 7.13 -1.34
C CYS A 86 -0.44 6.37 -2.27
N SER A 87 0.72 5.99 -1.75
CA SER A 87 1.73 5.27 -2.53
C SER A 87 1.27 3.87 -2.98
N LEU A 88 0.60 3.14 -2.08
CA LEU A 88 0.18 1.76 -2.31
C LEU A 88 -1.02 1.63 -3.26
N ILE A 89 -1.91 2.61 -3.27
CA ILE A 89 -3.00 2.71 -4.25
C ILE A 89 -2.40 2.89 -5.65
N ALA A 90 -1.51 3.87 -5.82
CA ALA A 90 -0.93 4.17 -7.13
C ALA A 90 -0.16 2.97 -7.71
N SER A 91 0.70 2.33 -6.91
CA SER A 91 1.49 1.18 -7.38
C SER A 91 0.65 -0.09 -7.58
N GLY A 92 -0.42 -0.27 -6.80
CA GLY A 92 -1.25 -1.48 -6.81
C GLY A 92 -2.42 -1.46 -7.81
N TYR A 93 -2.79 -0.29 -8.34
CA TYR A 93 -4.04 -0.11 -9.07
C TYR A 93 -4.24 -1.08 -10.25
N ARG A 94 -3.21 -1.28 -11.09
CA ARG A 94 -3.30 -2.16 -12.27
C ARG A 94 -3.58 -3.63 -11.94
N ARG A 95 -3.32 -4.05 -10.70
CA ARG A 95 -3.50 -5.43 -10.25
C ARG A 95 -4.90 -5.72 -9.70
N LEU A 96 -5.72 -4.69 -9.48
CA LEU A 96 -7.08 -4.87 -8.97
C LEU A 96 -7.94 -5.57 -10.03
N GLY A 97 -8.43 -6.77 -9.71
CA GLY A 97 -9.08 -7.66 -10.66
C GLY A 97 -10.45 -7.19 -11.14
N THR A 98 -11.16 -6.40 -10.33
CA THR A 98 -12.54 -5.97 -10.64
C THR A 98 -12.66 -4.46 -10.83
N GLN A 99 -13.59 -4.04 -11.71
CA GLN A 99 -13.89 -2.62 -11.89
C GLN A 99 -14.37 -1.97 -10.59
N LYS A 100 -15.15 -2.72 -9.78
CA LYS A 100 -15.62 -2.26 -8.47
C LYS A 100 -14.45 -1.89 -7.56
N LEU A 101 -13.45 -2.78 -7.41
CA LEU A 101 -12.27 -2.50 -6.58
C LEU A 101 -11.47 -1.30 -7.11
N ARG A 102 -11.34 -1.18 -8.43
CA ARG A 102 -10.67 -0.04 -9.08
C ARG A 102 -11.41 1.27 -8.77
N ASP A 103 -12.72 1.31 -8.90
CA ASP A 103 -13.53 2.48 -8.62
C ASP A 103 -13.46 2.87 -7.13
N GLU A 104 -13.51 1.90 -6.22
CA GLU A 104 -13.36 2.11 -4.78
C GLU A 104 -11.99 2.73 -4.43
N HIS A 105 -10.90 2.23 -5.04
CA HIS A 105 -9.56 2.76 -4.79
C HIS A 105 -9.35 4.16 -5.39
N VAL A 106 -9.96 4.45 -6.54
CA VAL A 106 -9.96 5.82 -7.13
C VAL A 106 -10.76 6.78 -6.25
N ALA A 107 -11.92 6.36 -5.75
CA ALA A 107 -12.72 7.17 -4.84
C ALA A 107 -11.94 7.49 -3.56
N LEU A 108 -11.32 6.49 -2.94
CA LEU A 108 -10.46 6.67 -1.77
C LEU A 108 -9.28 7.61 -2.07
N PHE A 109 -8.60 7.44 -3.20
CA PHE A 109 -7.49 8.34 -3.55
C PHE A 109 -7.96 9.78 -3.75
N ALA A 110 -9.15 9.98 -4.32
CA ALA A 110 -9.74 11.31 -4.45
C ALA A 110 -10.07 11.95 -3.09
N GLU A 111 -10.47 11.16 -2.09
CA GLU A 111 -10.60 11.63 -0.70
C GLU A 111 -9.24 12.03 -0.12
N LEU A 112 -8.20 11.22 -0.31
CA LEU A 112 -6.82 11.53 0.13
C LEU A 112 -6.26 12.81 -0.51
N CYS A 113 -6.61 13.10 -1.77
CA CYS A 113 -6.27 14.36 -2.42
C CYS A 113 -6.91 15.59 -1.75
N ARG A 114 -8.01 15.41 -1.02
CA ARG A 114 -8.76 16.46 -0.32
C ARG A 114 -8.63 16.36 1.21
N ASP A 115 -7.71 15.54 1.70
CA ASP A 115 -7.50 15.29 3.13
C ASP A 115 -7.24 16.58 3.91
N ASP A 116 -7.73 16.67 5.14
CA ASP A 116 -7.51 17.84 6.00
C ASP A 116 -6.03 18.03 6.34
N ALA A 117 -5.27 16.95 6.49
CA ALA A 117 -3.84 16.99 6.77
C ALA A 117 -3.05 17.39 5.51
N PRO A 118 -2.33 18.54 5.51
CA PRO A 118 -1.56 18.99 4.35
C PRO A 118 -0.53 17.98 3.86
N MET A 119 -0.02 17.15 4.77
CA MET A 119 0.97 16.13 4.45
C MET A 119 0.41 14.99 3.61
N VAL A 120 -0.84 14.59 3.82
CA VAL A 120 -1.51 13.59 2.99
C VAL A 120 -1.72 14.14 1.59
N ARG A 121 -2.24 15.36 1.47
CA ARG A 121 -2.43 16.02 0.16
C ARG A 121 -1.12 16.15 -0.62
N ARG A 122 -0.03 16.50 0.05
CA ARG A 122 1.31 16.58 -0.58
C ARG A 122 1.72 15.22 -1.17
N VAL A 123 1.57 14.14 -0.42
CA VAL A 123 1.95 12.79 -0.87
C VAL A 123 0.99 12.27 -1.95
N ALA A 124 -0.31 12.51 -1.82
CA ALA A 124 -1.29 12.19 -2.86
C ALA A 124 -0.94 12.88 -4.20
N ALA A 125 -0.55 14.15 -4.17
CA ALA A 125 -0.12 14.88 -5.37
C ALA A 125 1.15 14.27 -6.01
N GLN A 126 2.07 13.73 -5.22
CA GLN A 126 3.28 13.05 -5.74
C GLN A 126 2.96 11.76 -6.50
N HIS A 127 1.92 11.04 -6.08
CA HIS A 127 1.51 9.76 -6.68
C HIS A 127 0.36 9.88 -7.68
N LEU A 128 -0.25 11.06 -7.81
CA LEU A 128 -1.39 11.27 -8.71
C LEU A 128 -1.05 10.97 -10.17
N GLY A 129 0.14 11.36 -10.64
CA GLY A 129 0.57 11.08 -12.01
C GLY A 129 0.68 9.59 -12.33
N GLU A 130 1.24 8.80 -11.40
CA GLU A 130 1.35 7.35 -11.52
C GLU A 130 -0.03 6.70 -11.58
N LEU A 131 -0.94 7.07 -10.67
CA LEU A 131 -2.30 6.54 -10.66
C LEU A 131 -3.06 6.90 -11.94
N LEU A 132 -3.03 8.17 -12.37
CA LEU A 132 -3.74 8.59 -13.58
C LEU A 132 -3.21 7.90 -14.84
N GLY A 133 -1.90 7.68 -14.93
CA GLY A 133 -1.32 6.85 -16.00
C GLY A 133 -1.90 5.44 -16.00
N ALA A 134 -1.99 4.81 -14.83
CA ALA A 134 -2.58 3.48 -14.67
C ALA A 134 -4.09 3.42 -14.95
N VAL A 135 -4.84 4.50 -14.71
CA VAL A 135 -6.28 4.58 -15.04
C VAL A 135 -6.51 4.82 -16.54
N ALA A 136 -5.66 5.62 -17.18
CA ALA A 136 -5.83 6.03 -18.57
C ALA A 136 -5.43 4.96 -19.59
N GLU A 137 -4.44 4.14 -19.25
CA GLU A 137 -4.02 2.99 -20.07
C GLU A 137 -5.05 1.86 -19.93
N LYS A 138 -5.81 1.61 -21.01
CA LYS A 138 -6.72 0.46 -21.13
C LYS A 138 -6.01 -0.81 -21.53
#